data_AF-B3GEJ5-F1
#
_entry.id   AF-B3GEJ5-F1
#
_cell.length_a   1.000
_cell.length_b   1.000
_cell.length_c   1.000
_cell.angle_alpha   90.00
_cell.angle_beta   90.00
_cell.angle_gamma   90.00
#
_symmetry.space_group_name_H-M   'P 1'
#
loop_
_entity.id
_entity.type
_entity.pdbx_description
1 polymer ?
#
loop_
_entity_poly.entity_id
_entity_poly.type
_entity_poly.pdbx_seq_one_letter_code
_entity_poly.pdbx_strand_id
1 'polypeptide(L)'
;KLVVPLLKWAKVDAKTHDKVAQKALELVNIVVKMKFTDVSEKEALELLKKVLEEAQTTSNLLIIDVVARCVTFVLKISSKDGKSMSAGVRTEFQTLFENYLKNVEGKVPSNFVIQPIADLPLLFVDQLGMLIDAGFDEQNRIFKRTEILGATAMIFTKQVLQETSIKSAIVKKIGKLAAAYFQKVIDSDKSELKPRLFGTVLQLVLKVASCVQNDEKHVEALRESLESPIRTMSEGE
;
A
#
# COMPACT_ATOMS: atom_id res chain seq x y z
N LYS A 1 -21.78 5.11 12.00
CA LYS A 1 -22.04 5.89 13.24
C LYS A 1 -21.40 5.29 14.50
N LEU A 2 -21.34 3.95 14.68
CA LEU A 2 -20.77 3.32 15.89
C LEU A 2 -19.24 3.21 15.93
N VAL A 3 -18.55 3.24 14.77
CA VAL A 3 -17.09 3.04 14.69
C VAL A 3 -16.31 4.04 15.55
N VAL A 4 -16.56 5.35 15.39
CA VAL A 4 -15.81 6.40 16.09
C VAL A 4 -16.03 6.37 17.61
N PRO A 5 -17.27 6.27 18.14
CA PRO A 5 -17.49 6.11 19.58
C PRO A 5 -16.78 4.90 20.18
N LEU A 6 -16.80 3.75 19.50
CA LEU A 6 -16.14 2.54 19.98
C LEU A 6 -14.61 2.69 20.00
N LEU A 7 -14.02 3.35 18.99
CA LEU A 7 -12.59 3.66 18.95
C LEU A 7 -12.18 4.61 20.07
N LYS A 8 -12.94 5.69 20.29
CA LYS A 8 -12.71 6.63 21.40
C LYS A 8 -12.70 5.90 22.74
N TRP A 9 -13.69 5.04 22.94
CA TRP A 9 -13.83 4.32 24.19
C TRP A 9 -12.70 3.31 24.40
N ALA A 10 -12.36 2.52 23.37
CA ALA A 10 -11.21 1.61 23.41
C ALA A 10 -9.90 2.35 23.71
N LYS A 11 -9.70 3.56 23.18
CA LYS A 11 -8.50 4.37 23.44
C LYS A 11 -8.41 4.87 24.88
N VAL A 12 -9.53 5.26 25.48
CA VAL A 12 -9.57 5.70 26.88
C VAL A 12 -9.33 4.50 27.80
N ASP A 13 -10.04 3.40 27.55
CA ASP A 13 -10.03 2.22 28.41
C ASP A 13 -8.73 1.41 28.31
N ALA A 14 -8.04 1.41 27.16
CA ALA A 14 -6.72 0.78 27.01
C ALA A 14 -5.64 1.35 27.95
N LYS A 15 -5.89 2.50 28.59
CA LYS A 15 -5.01 3.08 29.62
C LYS A 15 -5.24 2.48 31.01
N THR A 16 -6.38 1.81 31.22
CA THR A 16 -6.87 1.40 32.55
C THR A 16 -7.27 -0.09 32.62
N HIS A 17 -7.94 -0.63 31.60
CA HIS A 17 -8.46 -2.00 31.54
C HIS A 17 -8.43 -2.59 30.12
N ASP A 18 -7.52 -3.52 29.82
CA ASP A 18 -7.32 -3.98 28.43
C ASP A 18 -8.47 -4.85 27.87
N LYS A 19 -9.17 -5.63 28.71
CA LYS A 19 -10.22 -6.57 28.25
C LYS A 19 -11.45 -5.91 27.64
N VAL A 20 -11.80 -4.72 28.13
CA VAL A 20 -13.03 -4.04 27.74
C VAL A 20 -12.78 -3.23 26.46
N ALA A 21 -11.62 -2.58 26.34
CA ALA A 21 -11.09 -2.07 25.08
C ALA A 21 -11.07 -3.12 23.97
N GLN A 22 -10.59 -4.35 24.25
CA GLN A 22 -10.59 -5.45 23.27
C GLN A 22 -12.00 -5.77 22.74
N LYS A 23 -13.02 -5.85 23.60
CA LYS A 23 -14.41 -6.09 23.18
C LYS A 23 -14.96 -4.95 22.31
N ALA A 24 -14.64 -3.70 22.63
CA ALA A 24 -15.04 -2.57 21.79
C ALA A 24 -14.38 -2.63 20.40
N LEU A 25 -13.11 -3.01 20.34
CA LEU A 25 -12.39 -3.24 19.08
C LEU A 25 -12.97 -4.42 18.30
N GLU A 26 -13.39 -5.51 18.95
CA GLU A 26 -14.12 -6.62 18.33
C GLU A 26 -15.43 -6.15 17.70
N LEU A 27 -16.20 -5.30 18.38
CA LEU A 27 -17.42 -4.72 17.83
C LEU A 27 -17.14 -3.84 16.60
N VAL A 28 -16.06 -3.04 16.62
CA VAL A 28 -15.63 -2.30 15.42
C VAL A 28 -15.33 -3.26 14.28
N ASN A 29 -14.62 -4.36 14.55
CA ASN A 29 -14.30 -5.38 13.55
C ASN A 29 -15.52 -6.09 12.97
N ILE A 30 -16.57 -6.28 13.77
CA ILE A 30 -17.85 -6.79 13.28
C ILE A 30 -18.47 -5.75 12.34
N VAL A 31 -18.55 -4.49 12.76
CA VAL A 31 -19.14 -3.40 11.98
C VAL A 31 -18.45 -3.25 10.62
N VAL A 32 -17.11 -3.22 10.55
CA VAL A 32 -16.39 -3.06 9.27
C VAL A 32 -16.53 -4.25 8.31
N LYS A 33 -17.00 -5.41 8.80
CA LYS A 33 -17.26 -6.60 7.99
C LYS A 33 -18.70 -6.68 7.48
N MET A 34 -19.62 -5.87 8.02
CA MET A 34 -21.00 -5.85 7.56
C MET A 34 -21.10 -5.33 6.12
N LYS A 35 -22.12 -5.77 5.38
CA LYS A 35 -22.43 -5.20 4.06
C LYS A 35 -23.10 -3.84 4.26
N PHE A 36 -22.59 -2.81 3.59
CA PHE A 36 -23.19 -1.47 3.56
C PHE A 36 -23.59 -1.16 2.13
N THR A 37 -24.86 -0.82 1.94
CA THR A 37 -25.43 -0.44 0.64
C THR A 37 -25.71 1.06 0.55
N ASP A 38 -25.81 1.75 1.68
CA ASP A 38 -26.36 3.12 1.77
C ASP A 38 -25.43 4.10 2.50
N VAL A 39 -24.13 4.08 2.20
CA VAL A 39 -23.19 5.08 2.72
C VAL A 39 -22.80 6.03 1.60
N SER A 40 -23.09 7.33 1.76
CA SER A 40 -22.65 8.33 0.80
C SER A 40 -21.13 8.54 0.89
N GLU A 41 -20.51 8.95 -0.22
CA GLU A 41 -19.08 9.29 -0.23
C GLU A 41 -18.72 10.34 0.83
N LYS A 42 -19.59 11.33 1.02
CA LYS A 42 -19.43 12.37 2.05
C LYS A 42 -19.33 11.76 3.46
N GLU A 43 -20.21 10.83 3.79
CA GLU A 43 -20.20 10.13 5.08
C GLU A 43 -18.98 9.23 5.23
N ALA A 44 -18.55 8.58 4.15
CA ALA A 44 -17.35 7.75 4.13
C ALA A 44 -16.10 8.59 4.42
N LEU A 45 -15.94 9.74 3.73
CA LEU A 45 -14.83 10.68 3.95
C LEU A 45 -14.84 11.29 5.35
N GLU A 46 -16.01 11.65 5.87
CA GLU A 46 -16.14 12.13 7.24
C GLU A 46 -15.75 11.05 8.25
N LEU A 47 -16.11 9.79 7.99
CA LEU A 47 -15.67 8.66 8.80
C LEU A 47 -14.15 8.47 8.73
N LEU A 48 -13.54 8.56 7.54
CA LEU A 48 -12.07 8.45 7.39
C LEU A 48 -11.35 9.46 8.28
N LYS A 49 -11.74 10.74 8.18
CA LYS A 49 -11.14 11.83 8.97
C LYS A 49 -11.22 11.55 10.46
N LYS A 50 -12.42 11.21 10.97
CA LYS A 50 -12.63 10.92 12.39
C LYS A 50 -11.85 9.70 12.86
N VAL A 51 -11.78 8.62 12.06
CA VAL A 51 -11.01 7.42 12.43
C VAL A 51 -9.52 7.74 12.49
N LEU A 52 -9.00 8.50 11.52
CA LEU A 52 -7.59 8.92 11.51
C LEU A 52 -7.27 9.85 12.68
N GLU A 53 -8.16 10.77 13.04
CA GLU A 53 -8.05 11.60 14.25
C GLU A 53 -7.95 10.76 15.52
N GLU A 54 -8.73 9.68 15.64
CA GLU A 54 -8.65 8.80 16.82
C GLU A 54 -7.32 8.05 16.92
N ALA A 55 -6.72 7.70 15.77
CA ALA A 55 -5.41 7.10 15.73
C ALA A 55 -4.27 8.07 16.05
N GLN A 56 -4.48 9.39 15.94
CA GLN A 56 -3.44 10.34 16.33
C GLN A 56 -3.09 10.10 17.80
N THR A 57 -1.79 10.11 18.12
CA THR A 57 -1.22 9.98 19.47
C THR A 57 -1.36 8.62 20.16
N THR A 58 -1.90 7.58 19.51
CA THR A 58 -1.91 6.23 20.08
C THR A 58 -0.68 5.42 19.64
N SER A 59 -0.04 4.74 20.59
CA SER A 59 1.00 3.73 20.33
C SER A 59 0.48 2.30 20.48
N ASN A 60 -0.81 2.13 20.83
CA ASN A 60 -1.42 0.82 21.01
C ASN A 60 -1.63 0.15 19.64
N LEU A 61 -0.91 -0.95 19.40
CA LEU A 61 -0.93 -1.70 18.14
C LEU A 61 -2.33 -2.25 17.79
N LEU A 62 -3.13 -2.64 18.77
CA LEU A 62 -4.49 -3.14 18.53
C LEU A 62 -5.39 -2.04 17.96
N ILE A 63 -5.25 -0.81 18.47
CA ILE A 63 -6.00 0.34 17.97
C ILE A 63 -5.53 0.70 16.56
N ILE A 64 -4.21 0.69 16.31
CA ILE A 64 -3.62 0.92 14.99
C ILE A 64 -4.19 -0.09 13.98
N ASP A 65 -4.23 -1.38 14.29
CA ASP A 65 -4.74 -2.40 13.38
C ASP A 65 -6.24 -2.27 13.10
N VAL A 66 -7.03 -1.83 14.07
CA VAL A 66 -8.46 -1.59 13.87
C VAL A 66 -8.70 -0.34 13.04
N VAL A 67 -7.90 0.71 13.25
CA VAL A 67 -7.96 1.92 12.42
C VAL A 67 -7.55 1.60 10.97
N ALA A 68 -6.49 0.82 10.75
CA ALA A 68 -6.12 0.35 9.42
C ALA A 68 -7.28 -0.36 8.72
N ARG A 69 -7.96 -1.28 9.42
CA ARG A 69 -9.18 -1.95 8.93
C ARG A 69 -10.32 -0.98 8.63
N CYS A 70 -10.47 0.08 9.43
CA CYS A 70 -11.46 1.13 9.17
C CYS A 70 -11.09 1.97 7.94
N VAL A 71 -9.81 2.27 7.70
CA VAL A 71 -9.36 2.94 6.47
C VAL A 71 -9.67 2.07 5.26
N THR A 72 -9.28 0.79 5.28
CA THR A 72 -9.62 -0.18 4.22
C THR A 72 -11.12 -0.24 3.99
N PHE A 73 -11.91 -0.31 5.07
CA PHE A 73 -13.36 -0.33 4.99
C PHE A 73 -13.93 0.93 4.33
N VAL A 74 -13.47 2.12 4.72
CA VAL A 74 -13.91 3.38 4.12
C VAL A 74 -13.61 3.43 2.63
N LEU A 75 -12.40 3.03 2.23
CA LEU A 75 -12.02 2.98 0.81
C LEU A 75 -12.94 2.04 0.04
N LYS A 76 -13.23 0.86 0.59
CA LYS A 76 -14.14 -0.12 0.00
C LYS A 76 -15.55 0.44 -0.20
N ILE A 77 -16.18 1.02 0.83
CA ILE A 77 -17.57 1.51 0.72
C ILE A 77 -17.68 2.79 -0.12
N SER A 78 -16.58 3.52 -0.27
CA SER A 78 -16.54 4.71 -1.12
C SER A 78 -16.42 4.38 -2.62
N SER A 79 -15.99 3.16 -2.96
CA SER A 79 -15.90 2.68 -4.33
C SER A 79 -17.23 2.09 -4.77
N LYS A 80 -17.88 2.73 -5.75
CA LYS A 80 -19.19 2.27 -6.28
C LYS A 80 -19.07 1.05 -7.18
N ASP A 81 -17.94 0.90 -7.88
CA ASP A 81 -17.66 -0.19 -8.82
C ASP A 81 -16.74 -1.26 -8.22
N GLY A 82 -16.17 -1.01 -7.03
CA GLY A 82 -15.16 -1.86 -6.39
C GLY A 82 -13.78 -1.81 -7.06
N LYS A 83 -13.60 -0.92 -8.04
CA LYS A 83 -12.41 -0.86 -8.91
C LYS A 83 -11.72 0.49 -8.88
N SER A 84 -12.45 1.57 -8.64
CA SER A 84 -11.90 2.92 -8.67
C SER A 84 -12.25 3.71 -7.42
N MET A 85 -11.35 4.62 -7.06
CA MET A 85 -11.59 5.67 -6.07
C MET A 85 -12.16 6.91 -6.75
N SER A 86 -13.14 7.54 -6.11
CA SER A 86 -13.58 8.88 -6.47
C SER A 86 -12.42 9.89 -6.33
N ALA A 87 -12.57 11.06 -6.96
CA ALA A 87 -11.56 12.12 -6.83
C ALA A 87 -11.35 12.57 -5.38
N GLY A 88 -12.43 12.72 -4.60
CA GLY A 88 -12.35 13.13 -3.19
C GLY A 88 -11.61 12.12 -2.31
N VAL A 89 -11.94 10.84 -2.45
CA VAL A 89 -11.28 9.74 -1.73
C VAL A 89 -9.82 9.61 -2.13
N ARG A 90 -9.53 9.73 -3.42
CA ARG A 90 -8.17 9.70 -3.96
C ARG A 90 -7.31 10.80 -3.35
N THR A 91 -7.79 12.04 -3.31
CA THR A 91 -7.06 13.17 -2.71
C THR A 91 -6.77 12.93 -1.24
N GLU A 92 -7.73 12.37 -0.50
CA GLU A 92 -7.56 12.14 0.92
C GLU A 92 -6.59 10.99 1.22
N PHE A 93 -6.63 9.92 0.41
CA PHE A 93 -5.63 8.87 0.46
C PHE A 93 -4.23 9.39 0.09
N GLN A 94 -4.12 10.23 -0.94
CA GLN A 94 -2.84 10.84 -1.32
C GLN A 94 -2.27 11.71 -0.20
N THR A 95 -3.12 12.50 0.47
CA THR A 95 -2.72 13.29 1.64
C THR A 95 -2.23 12.38 2.78
N LEU A 96 -2.94 11.28 3.06
CA LEU A 96 -2.52 10.28 4.03
C LEU A 96 -1.17 9.64 3.65
N PHE A 97 -0.98 9.29 2.38
CA PHE A 97 0.24 8.71 1.84
C PHE A 97 1.43 9.66 1.96
N GLU A 98 1.26 10.94 1.61
CA GLU A 98 2.29 11.95 1.78
C GLU A 98 2.67 12.18 3.24
N ASN A 99 1.67 12.20 4.13
CA ASN A 99 1.92 12.32 5.57
C ASN A 99 2.67 11.11 6.11
N TYR A 100 2.35 9.91 5.62
CA TYR A 100 3.15 8.72 5.87
C TYR A 100 4.58 8.94 5.41
N LEU A 101 4.84 9.40 4.18
CA LEU A 101 6.20 9.63 3.66
C LEU A 101 7.02 10.67 4.45
N LYS A 102 6.43 11.84 4.74
CA LYS A 102 7.11 13.01 5.35
C LYS A 102 7.65 12.78 6.77
N ASN A 103 7.40 11.61 7.38
CA ASN A 103 7.88 11.30 8.74
C ASN A 103 7.55 12.42 9.73
N VAL A 104 6.36 13.01 9.68
CA VAL A 104 5.93 13.83 10.82
C VAL A 104 5.78 12.85 11.98
N GLU A 105 6.79 12.80 12.85
CA GLU A 105 7.01 11.71 13.81
C GLU A 105 5.72 11.23 14.46
N GLY A 106 5.46 9.92 14.36
CA GLY A 106 4.39 9.23 15.07
C GLY A 106 2.96 9.50 14.59
N LYS A 107 2.73 10.22 13.48
CA LYS A 107 1.35 10.59 13.09
C LYS A 107 0.64 9.59 12.18
N VAL A 108 1.36 8.85 11.33
CA VAL A 108 0.74 7.89 10.39
C VAL A 108 1.49 6.57 10.38
N PRO A 109 1.00 5.55 11.12
CA PRO A 109 1.45 4.16 11.02
C PRO A 109 1.39 3.63 9.58
N SER A 110 2.35 2.78 9.20
CA SER A 110 2.39 2.20 7.85
C SER A 110 1.14 1.40 7.51
N ASN A 111 0.54 0.72 8.50
CA ASN A 111 -0.68 -0.07 8.35
C ASN A 111 -1.83 0.74 7.73
N PHE A 112 -1.90 2.06 7.95
CA PHE A 112 -2.99 2.89 7.41
C PHE A 112 -2.90 3.08 5.91
N VAL A 113 -1.72 2.86 5.33
CA VAL A 113 -1.44 3.09 3.92
C VAL A 113 -1.18 1.77 3.19
N ILE A 114 -0.35 0.92 3.79
CA ILE A 114 0.14 -0.32 3.17
C ILE A 114 -0.94 -1.40 3.15
N GLN A 115 -1.67 -1.58 4.26
CA GLN A 115 -2.70 -2.62 4.34
C GLN A 115 -3.84 -2.39 3.33
N PRO A 116 -4.41 -1.17 3.17
CA PRO A 116 -5.44 -0.96 2.16
C PRO A 116 -5.01 -1.33 0.73
N ILE A 117 -3.75 -1.07 0.38
CA ILE A 117 -3.21 -1.42 -0.95
C ILE A 117 -3.18 -2.93 -1.14
N ALA A 118 -2.78 -3.69 -0.10
CA ALA A 118 -2.75 -5.14 -0.15
C ALA A 118 -4.16 -5.77 -0.16
N ASP A 119 -5.11 -5.19 0.59
CA ASP A 119 -6.46 -5.73 0.75
C ASP A 119 -7.40 -5.34 -0.43
N LEU A 120 -7.16 -4.20 -1.07
CA LEU A 120 -8.01 -3.64 -2.13
C LEU A 120 -7.20 -3.23 -3.38
N PRO A 121 -6.40 -4.13 -3.97
CA PRO A 121 -5.40 -3.78 -4.99
C PRO A 121 -5.99 -3.09 -6.24
N LEU A 122 -7.22 -3.45 -6.62
CA LEU A 122 -7.92 -2.84 -7.76
C LEU A 122 -8.04 -1.32 -7.64
N LEU A 123 -8.32 -0.81 -6.43
CA LEU A 123 -8.51 0.62 -6.19
C LEU A 123 -7.26 1.44 -6.47
N PHE A 124 -6.08 0.81 -6.46
CA PHE A 124 -4.78 1.48 -6.51
C PHE A 124 -4.07 1.38 -7.85
N VAL A 125 -4.69 0.77 -8.87
CA VAL A 125 -4.09 0.65 -10.21
C VAL A 125 -3.78 2.02 -10.81
N ASP A 126 -4.68 2.99 -10.63
CA ASP A 126 -4.48 4.38 -11.07
C ASP A 126 -3.35 5.11 -10.31
N GLN A 127 -2.97 4.61 -9.13
CA GLN A 127 -1.97 5.20 -8.24
C GLN A 127 -0.60 4.51 -8.37
N LEU A 128 -0.46 3.49 -9.22
CA LEU A 128 0.80 2.77 -9.44
C LEU A 128 1.97 3.73 -9.70
N GLY A 129 1.77 4.78 -10.49
CA GLY A 129 2.81 5.77 -10.77
C GLY A 129 3.39 6.40 -9.51
N MET A 130 2.53 6.84 -8.60
CA MET A 130 2.89 7.44 -7.30
C MET A 130 3.59 6.43 -6.38
N LEU A 131 3.04 5.21 -6.29
CA LEU A 131 3.61 4.16 -5.43
C LEU A 131 5.02 3.75 -5.90
N ILE A 132 5.21 3.63 -7.21
CA ILE A 132 6.50 3.31 -7.82
C ILE A 132 7.51 4.42 -7.56
N ASP A 133 7.13 5.70 -7.77
CA ASP A 133 8.02 6.84 -7.48
C ASP A 133 8.48 6.83 -6.02
N ALA A 134 7.54 6.71 -5.09
CA ALA A 134 7.86 6.70 -3.66
C ALA A 134 8.68 5.48 -3.22
N GLY A 135 8.42 4.31 -3.81
CA GLY A 135 9.14 3.07 -3.50
C GLY A 135 10.60 3.07 -3.96
N PHE A 136 10.88 3.71 -5.10
CA PHE A 136 12.24 3.79 -5.64
C PHE A 136 13.01 5.05 -5.21
N ASP A 137 12.35 6.10 -4.72
CA ASP A 137 12.99 7.32 -4.22
C ASP A 137 13.93 7.05 -3.03
N GLU A 138 15.22 7.34 -3.23
CA GLU A 138 16.27 7.11 -2.24
C GLU A 138 16.22 8.07 -1.05
N GLN A 139 15.50 9.19 -1.16
CA GLN A 139 15.26 10.12 -0.05
C GLN A 139 14.30 9.51 0.99
N ASN A 140 13.50 8.51 0.59
CA ASN A 140 12.62 7.81 1.52
C ASN A 140 13.40 6.80 2.36
N ARG A 141 13.00 6.68 3.64
CA ARG A 141 13.56 5.67 4.55
C ARG A 141 13.41 4.28 3.94
N ILE A 142 14.46 3.46 4.06
CA ILE A 142 14.53 2.14 3.43
C ILE A 142 13.35 1.22 3.78
N PHE A 143 12.90 1.26 5.04
CA PHE A 143 11.75 0.48 5.48
C PHE A 143 10.48 0.84 4.71
N LYS A 144 10.21 2.13 4.49
CA LYS A 144 9.04 2.60 3.73
C LYS A 144 9.10 2.19 2.27
N ARG A 145 10.28 2.35 1.66
CA ARG A 145 10.53 1.90 0.29
C ARG A 145 10.20 0.41 0.14
N THR A 146 10.67 -0.39 1.10
CA THR A 146 10.40 -1.84 1.16
C THR A 146 8.90 -2.12 1.29
N GLU A 147 8.20 -1.47 2.23
CA GLU A 147 6.75 -1.67 2.40
C GLU A 147 5.93 -1.24 1.17
N ILE A 148 6.23 -0.08 0.60
CA ILE A 148 5.52 0.46 -0.57
C ILE A 148 5.71 -0.45 -1.78
N LEU A 149 6.94 -0.89 -2.07
CA LEU A 149 7.21 -1.79 -3.19
C LEU A 149 6.57 -3.16 -2.96
N GLY A 150 6.58 -3.67 -1.72
CA GLY A 150 5.90 -4.90 -1.34
C GLY A 150 4.39 -4.82 -1.58
N ALA A 151 3.75 -3.74 -1.15
CA ALA A 151 2.33 -3.51 -1.41
C ALA A 151 2.03 -3.30 -2.90
N THR A 152 2.92 -2.60 -3.62
CA THR A 152 2.81 -2.42 -5.08
C THR A 152 2.81 -3.78 -5.80
N ALA A 153 3.64 -4.73 -5.36
CA ALA A 153 3.68 -6.07 -5.92
C ALA A 153 2.35 -6.84 -5.74
N MET A 154 1.56 -6.52 -4.72
CA MET A 154 0.23 -7.11 -4.49
C MET A 154 -0.83 -6.63 -5.49
N ILE A 155 -0.58 -5.52 -6.20
CA ILE A 155 -1.44 -5.05 -7.29
C ILE A 155 -1.28 -5.93 -8.53
N PHE A 156 -0.09 -6.51 -8.74
CA PHE A 156 0.20 -7.40 -9.86
C PHE A 156 -0.28 -8.83 -9.56
N THR A 157 -1.58 -9.05 -9.74
CA THR A 157 -2.22 -10.37 -9.63
C THR A 157 -3.10 -10.65 -10.84
N LYS A 158 -3.36 -11.94 -11.11
CA LYS A 158 -4.28 -12.36 -12.18
C LYS A 158 -5.68 -11.78 -12.00
N GLN A 159 -6.16 -11.70 -10.76
CA GLN A 159 -7.48 -11.12 -10.44
C GLN A 159 -7.56 -9.65 -10.85
N VAL A 160 -6.51 -8.86 -10.57
CA VAL A 160 -6.48 -7.45 -10.98
C VAL A 160 -6.49 -7.31 -12.50
N LEU A 161 -5.70 -8.11 -13.20
CA LEU A 161 -5.61 -8.06 -14.67
C LEU A 161 -6.88 -8.54 -15.40
N GLN A 162 -7.71 -9.35 -14.75
CA GLN A 162 -9.03 -9.73 -15.28
C GLN A 162 -10.02 -8.56 -15.27
N GLU A 163 -9.82 -7.62 -14.35
CA GLU A 163 -10.76 -6.52 -14.09
C GLU A 163 -10.31 -5.20 -14.71
N THR A 164 -9.00 -5.02 -14.93
CA THR A 164 -8.42 -3.80 -15.50
C THR A 164 -7.08 -4.06 -16.20
N SER A 165 -6.73 -3.17 -17.13
CA SER A 165 -5.44 -3.22 -17.83
C SER A 165 -4.41 -2.31 -17.16
N ILE A 166 -3.17 -2.80 -17.06
CA ILE A 166 -2.06 -1.98 -16.59
C ILE A 166 -1.45 -1.26 -17.78
N LYS A 167 -1.18 0.04 -17.63
CA LYS A 167 -0.58 0.84 -18.71
C LYS A 167 0.85 0.37 -18.97
N SER A 168 1.20 0.16 -20.23
CA SER A 168 2.58 -0.21 -20.64
C SER A 168 3.66 0.76 -20.14
N ALA A 169 3.33 2.05 -20.02
CA ALA A 169 4.23 3.04 -19.43
C ALA A 169 4.61 2.73 -17.96
N ILE A 170 3.69 2.15 -17.18
CA ILE A 170 3.94 1.73 -15.79
C ILE A 170 4.90 0.53 -15.77
N VAL A 171 4.67 -0.47 -16.62
CA VAL A 171 5.54 -1.65 -16.72
C VAL A 171 6.96 -1.24 -17.15
N LYS A 172 7.08 -0.36 -18.15
CA LYS A 172 8.36 0.21 -18.58
C LYS A 172 9.06 0.99 -17.46
N LYS A 173 8.29 1.76 -16.66
CA LYS A 173 8.82 2.50 -15.51
C LYS A 173 9.37 1.58 -14.43
N ILE A 174 8.65 0.51 -14.09
CA ILE A 174 9.15 -0.51 -13.15
C ILE A 174 10.45 -1.13 -13.67
N GLY A 175 10.47 -1.55 -14.93
CA GLY A 175 11.66 -2.11 -15.55
C GLY A 175 12.87 -1.19 -15.43
N LYS A 176 12.73 0.08 -15.81
CA LYS A 176 13.81 1.08 -15.73
C LYS A 176 14.31 1.33 -14.31
N LEU A 177 13.41 1.51 -13.35
CA LEU A 177 13.80 1.81 -11.97
C LEU A 177 14.43 0.60 -11.27
N ALA A 178 13.91 -0.61 -11.53
CA ALA A 178 14.51 -1.84 -11.05
C ALA A 178 15.87 -2.10 -11.70
N ALA A 179 16.02 -1.84 -13.00
CA ALA A 179 17.31 -1.94 -13.70
C ALA A 179 18.36 -1.01 -13.10
N ALA A 180 18.01 0.27 -12.88
CA ALA A 180 18.90 1.23 -12.24
C ALA A 180 19.27 0.81 -10.80
N TYR A 181 18.31 0.28 -10.04
CA TYR A 181 18.55 -0.26 -8.71
C TYR A 181 19.52 -1.46 -8.73
N PHE A 182 19.30 -2.42 -9.63
CA PHE A 182 20.17 -3.59 -9.76
C PHE A 182 21.57 -3.20 -10.22
N GLN A 183 21.69 -2.30 -11.19
CA GLN A 183 22.99 -1.81 -11.63
C GLN A 183 23.76 -1.18 -10.47
N LYS A 184 23.11 -0.34 -9.67
CA LYS A 184 23.72 0.23 -8.46
C LYS A 184 24.17 -0.84 -7.46
N VAL A 185 23.41 -1.92 -7.31
CA VAL A 185 23.79 -3.05 -6.45
C VAL A 185 25.03 -3.78 -6.99
N ILE A 186 25.09 -4.02 -8.31
CA ILE A 186 26.24 -4.64 -8.98
C ILE A 186 27.49 -3.79 -8.82
N ASP A 187 27.36 -2.47 -8.97
CA ASP A 187 28.46 -1.51 -8.90
C ASP A 187 28.94 -1.24 -7.46
N SER A 188 28.11 -1.56 -6.46
CA SER A 188 28.40 -1.35 -5.04
C SER A 188 29.10 -2.54 -4.39
N ASP A 189 29.78 -2.31 -3.27
CA ASP A 189 30.26 -3.40 -2.42
C ASP A 189 29.06 -4.24 -1.92
N LYS A 190 29.16 -5.57 -2.01
CA LYS A 190 28.17 -6.53 -1.50
C LYS A 190 27.85 -6.28 -0.02
N SER A 191 28.77 -5.72 0.76
CA SER A 191 28.54 -5.34 2.16
C SER A 191 27.51 -4.22 2.34
N GLU A 192 27.29 -3.38 1.33
CA GLU A 192 26.33 -2.27 1.35
C GLU A 192 24.91 -2.70 1.00
N LEU A 193 24.77 -3.87 0.38
CA LEU A 193 23.50 -4.44 -0.04
C LEU A 193 22.48 -4.44 1.10
N LYS A 194 21.25 -4.09 0.75
CA LYS A 194 20.11 -4.10 1.67
C LYS A 194 19.21 -5.28 1.31
N PRO A 195 19.37 -6.46 1.94
CA PRO A 195 18.80 -7.71 1.42
C PRO A 195 17.28 -7.69 1.32
N ARG A 196 16.60 -7.06 2.30
CA ARG A 196 15.13 -6.95 2.29
C ARG A 196 14.63 -6.12 1.11
N LEU A 197 15.21 -4.94 0.90
CA LEU A 197 14.82 -4.08 -0.23
C LEU A 197 15.12 -4.77 -1.56
N PHE A 198 16.29 -5.41 -1.68
CA PHE A 198 16.68 -6.15 -2.87
C PHE A 198 15.69 -7.29 -3.18
N GLY A 199 15.37 -8.11 -2.19
CA GLY A 199 14.37 -9.18 -2.32
C GLY A 199 13.00 -8.65 -2.69
N THR A 200 12.58 -7.50 -2.17
CA THR A 200 11.31 -6.88 -2.54
C THR A 200 11.31 -6.35 -3.98
N VAL A 201 12.40 -5.74 -4.45
CA VAL A 201 12.51 -5.31 -5.86
C VAL A 201 12.46 -6.51 -6.80
N LEU A 202 13.17 -7.60 -6.47
CA LEU A 202 13.09 -8.86 -7.21
C LEU A 202 11.66 -9.42 -7.23
N GLN A 203 10.99 -9.44 -6.09
CA GLN A 203 9.60 -9.91 -5.98
C GLN A 203 8.64 -9.08 -6.84
N LEU A 204 8.80 -7.75 -6.86
CA LEU A 204 8.00 -6.87 -7.73
C LEU A 204 8.22 -7.22 -9.20
N VAL A 205 9.48 -7.33 -9.64
CA VAL A 205 9.83 -7.70 -11.03
C VAL A 205 9.23 -9.05 -11.40
N LEU A 206 9.38 -10.07 -10.54
CA LEU A 206 8.84 -11.41 -10.76
C LEU A 206 7.32 -11.40 -10.89
N LYS A 207 6.62 -10.68 -10.02
CA LYS A 207 5.15 -10.54 -10.05
C LYS A 207 4.68 -9.87 -11.33
N VAL A 208 5.32 -8.77 -11.73
CA VAL A 208 4.98 -8.04 -12.96
C VAL A 208 5.21 -8.94 -14.17
N ALA A 209 6.39 -9.56 -14.28
CA ALA A 209 6.71 -10.49 -15.38
C ALA A 209 5.71 -11.64 -15.49
N SER A 210 5.37 -12.28 -14.35
CA SER A 210 4.40 -13.38 -14.31
C SER A 210 2.99 -12.95 -14.73
N CYS A 211 2.62 -11.70 -14.43
CA CYS A 211 1.30 -11.16 -14.76
C CYS A 211 1.18 -10.76 -16.23
N VAL A 212 2.25 -10.25 -16.81
CA VAL A 212 2.24 -9.75 -18.20
C VAL A 212 2.81 -10.73 -19.22
N GLN A 213 3.18 -11.94 -18.83
CA GLN A 213 3.86 -12.94 -19.68
C GLN A 213 3.15 -13.26 -21.01
N ASN A 214 1.83 -13.09 -21.09
CA ASN A 214 1.03 -13.34 -22.29
C ASN A 214 0.80 -12.08 -23.14
N ASP A 215 1.39 -10.94 -22.77
CA ASP A 215 1.30 -9.68 -23.47
C ASP A 215 2.69 -9.28 -23.98
N GLU A 216 2.94 -9.55 -25.26
CA GLU A 216 4.24 -9.32 -25.91
C GLU A 216 4.76 -7.90 -25.72
N LYS A 217 3.87 -6.90 -25.78
CA LYS A 217 4.25 -5.49 -25.62
C LYS A 217 4.77 -5.21 -24.20
N HIS A 218 4.12 -5.78 -23.19
CA HIS A 218 4.56 -5.63 -21.81
C HIS A 218 5.81 -6.45 -21.50
N VAL A 219 5.93 -7.65 -22.06
CA VAL A 219 7.13 -8.49 -21.93
C VAL A 219 8.34 -7.78 -22.53
N GLU A 220 8.21 -7.23 -23.75
CA GLU A 220 9.30 -6.51 -24.40
C GLU A 220 9.72 -5.28 -23.59
N ALA A 221 8.76 -4.52 -23.07
CA ALA A 221 9.05 -3.35 -22.24
C ALA A 221 9.85 -3.69 -20.96
N LEU A 222 9.61 -4.86 -20.34
CA LEU A 222 10.42 -5.35 -19.22
C LEU A 222 11.79 -5.81 -19.67
N ARG A 223 11.85 -6.61 -20.75
CA ARG A 223 13.09 -7.18 -21.30
C ARG A 223 14.08 -6.09 -21.66
N GLU A 224 13.66 -5.09 -22.44
CA GLU A 224 14.45 -3.94 -22.86
C GLU A 224 15.16 -3.25 -21.68
N SER A 225 14.52 -3.23 -20.51
CA SER A 225 15.06 -2.53 -19.34
C SER A 225 15.94 -3.43 -18.47
N LEU A 226 15.54 -4.69 -18.28
CA LEU A 226 16.08 -5.56 -17.23
C LEU A 226 17.09 -6.59 -17.72
N GLU A 227 17.14 -6.89 -19.02
CA GLU A 227 17.97 -7.98 -19.54
C GLU A 227 19.45 -7.80 -19.23
N SER A 228 20.01 -6.61 -19.46
CA SER A 228 21.42 -6.32 -19.19
C SER A 228 21.80 -6.50 -17.72
N PRO A 229 21.17 -5.80 -16.74
CA PRO A 229 21.57 -5.95 -15.34
C PRO A 229 21.31 -7.36 -14.79
N ILE A 230 20.27 -8.07 -15.27
CA ILE A 230 20.02 -9.46 -14.86
C ILE A 230 21.13 -10.38 -15.36
N ARG A 231 21.57 -10.25 -16.62
CA ARG A 231 22.69 -11.05 -17.17
C ARG A 231 23.96 -10.80 -16.37
N THR A 232 24.31 -9.55 -16.11
CA THR A 232 25.49 -9.20 -15.31
C THR A 232 25.42 -9.77 -13.89
N MET A 233 24.26 -9.74 -13.24
CA MET A 233 24.09 -10.37 -11.92
C MET A 233 24.27 -11.90 -11.96
N SER A 234 23.88 -12.57 -13.06
CA SER A 234 24.04 -14.02 -13.23
C SER A 234 25.44 -14.45 -13.63
N GLU A 235 26.21 -13.57 -14.28
CA GLU A 235 27.59 -13.83 -14.71
C GLU A 235 28.62 -13.55 -13.61
N GLY A 236 28.21 -12.94 -12.49
CA GLY A 236 29.06 -12.60 -11.34
C GLY A 236 29.32 -13.75 -10.35
N GLU A 237 29.19 -15.01 -10.79
CA GLU A 237 29.69 -16.22 -10.12
C GLU A 237 31.15 -16.51 -10.51
#